data_AF-A0A959N7I4-F1
#
_entry.id   AF-A0A959N7I4-F1
#
_cell.length_a   1.000
_cell.length_b   1.000
_cell.length_c   1.000
_cell.angle_alpha   90.00
_cell.angle_beta   90.00
_cell.angle_gamma   90.00
#
_symmetry.space_group_name_H-M   'P 1'
#
loop_
_entity.id
_entity.type
_entity.pdbx_description
1 polymer ?
#
loop_
_entity_poly.entity_id
_entity_poly.type
_entity_poly.pdbx_seq_one_letter_code
_entity_poly.pdbx_strand_id
1 'polypeptide(L)'
;MKSSNIKLVLLFVSIALISSGCIGVNREFKNIRTQILDNLDDDFDRKMEFSVGPVGFFLASQFVKFADTEENIDQILSKVKNVHIGIYDRLSSFSKPSLSLLRSITNSIVKEDWKSLVKSIDGNELVGVYVKDQNLEDIEEI
;
A
#
# COMPACT_ATOMS: atom_id res chain seq x y z
N MET A 1 -28.37 8.64 31.94
CA MET A 1 -27.40 9.43 31.13
C MET A 1 -28.11 9.97 29.89
N LYS A 2 -28.08 11.28 29.65
CA LYS A 2 -28.69 11.92 28.46
C LYS A 2 -28.10 11.29 27.19
N SER A 3 -28.94 10.92 26.21
CA SER A 3 -28.52 10.25 24.96
C SER A 3 -27.45 11.03 24.18
N SER A 4 -27.37 12.36 24.37
CA SER A 4 -26.34 13.22 23.80
C SER A 4 -24.93 12.90 24.28
N ASN A 5 -24.76 12.42 25.52
CA ASN A 5 -23.43 12.10 26.07
C ASN A 5 -22.93 10.75 25.53
N ILE A 6 -23.85 9.83 25.21
CA ILE A 6 -23.51 8.52 24.62
C ILE A 6 -22.97 8.68 23.20
N LYS A 7 -23.54 9.58 22.38
CA LYS A 7 -23.06 9.85 21.02
C LYS A 7 -21.64 10.41 21.00
N LEU A 8 -21.32 11.29 21.93
CA LEU A 8 -20.01 11.92 22.03
C LEU A 8 -18.92 10.93 22.47
N VAL A 9 -19.26 10.04 23.41
CA VAL A 9 -18.38 8.94 23.82
C VAL A 9 -18.16 7.95 22.68
N LEU A 10 -19.21 7.60 21.92
CA LEU A 10 -19.09 6.72 20.76
C LEU A 10 -18.19 7.32 19.67
N LEU A 11 -18.32 8.62 19.39
CA LEU A 11 -17.47 9.33 18.45
C LEU A 11 -15.99 9.31 18.88
N PHE A 12 -15.72 9.58 20.16
CA PHE A 12 -14.35 9.54 20.70
C PHE A 12 -13.77 8.12 20.69
N VAL A 13 -14.57 7.10 21.00
CA VAL A 13 -14.15 5.69 20.92
C VAL A 13 -13.88 5.29 19.47
N SER A 14 -14.69 5.73 18.50
CA SER A 14 -14.42 5.50 17.08
C SER A 14 -13.14 6.18 16.62
N ILE A 15 -12.93 7.45 16.97
CA ILE A 15 -11.69 8.17 16.65
C ILE A 15 -10.48 7.50 17.32
N ALA A 16 -10.62 7.08 18.59
CA ALA A 16 -9.58 6.36 19.31
C ALA A 16 -9.24 5.03 18.63
N LEU A 17 -10.24 4.23 18.24
CA LEU A 17 -10.06 2.96 17.52
C LEU A 17 -9.43 3.13 16.13
N ILE A 18 -9.73 4.24 15.44
CA ILE A 18 -9.09 4.59 14.17
C ILE A 18 -7.64 5.03 14.41
N SER A 19 -7.37 5.76 15.50
CA SER A 19 -6.03 6.26 15.86
C SER A 19 -5.12 5.22 16.52
N SER A 20 -5.66 4.15 17.10
CA SER A 20 -4.91 3.16 17.88
C SER A 20 -4.34 1.99 17.05
N GLY A 21 -4.22 2.13 15.72
CA GLY A 21 -3.38 1.22 14.93
C GLY A 21 -4.06 0.03 14.25
N CYS A 22 -5.35 0.11 13.91
CA CYS A 22 -5.93 -0.77 12.87
C CYS A 22 -5.62 -0.30 11.44
N ILE A 23 -4.87 0.80 11.29
CA ILE A 23 -4.23 1.21 10.02
C ILE A 23 -2.96 0.37 9.87
N GLY A 24 -3.15 -0.93 9.67
CA GLY A 24 -2.09 -1.89 9.43
C GLY A 24 -2.17 -2.40 8.00
N VAL A 25 -1.03 -2.83 7.49
CA VAL A 25 -1.01 -3.69 6.30
C VAL A 25 -1.62 -5.06 6.65
N ASN A 26 -2.29 -5.68 5.67
CA ASN A 26 -2.97 -6.96 5.89
C ASN A 26 -1.95 -8.11 6.04
N ARG A 27 -2.44 -9.32 6.35
CA ARG A 27 -1.57 -10.49 6.53
C ARG A 27 -0.81 -10.87 5.27
N GLU A 28 -1.44 -10.75 4.10
CA GLU A 28 -0.82 -11.05 2.81
C GLU A 28 0.39 -10.15 2.56
N PHE A 29 0.25 -8.83 2.73
CA PHE A 29 1.36 -7.90 2.61
C PHE A 29 2.48 -8.21 3.61
N LYS A 30 2.15 -8.54 4.86
CA LYS A 30 3.16 -8.91 5.87
C LYS A 30 3.94 -10.15 5.44
N ASN A 31 3.26 -11.14 4.87
CA ASN A 31 3.89 -12.36 4.37
C ASN A 31 4.81 -12.08 3.19
N ILE A 32 4.34 -11.33 2.18
CA ILE A 32 5.13 -10.93 1.02
C ILE A 32 6.36 -10.14 1.48
N ARG A 33 6.17 -9.14 2.35
CA ARG A 33 7.28 -8.37 2.93
C ARG A 33 8.28 -9.27 3.63
N THR A 34 7.83 -10.15 4.51
CA THR A 34 8.73 -11.07 5.23
C THR A 34 9.50 -11.95 4.26
N GLN A 35 8.85 -12.51 3.24
CA GLN A 35 9.54 -13.25 2.18
C GLN A 35 10.55 -12.40 1.41
N ILE A 36 10.25 -11.13 1.10
CA ILE A 36 11.22 -10.25 0.44
C ILE A 36 12.42 -10.05 1.35
N LEU A 37 12.20 -9.57 2.58
CA LEU A 37 13.27 -9.17 3.49
C LEU A 37 14.13 -10.38 3.91
N ASP A 38 13.53 -11.53 4.18
CA ASP A 38 14.27 -12.75 4.57
C ASP A 38 15.14 -13.32 3.44
N ASN A 39 14.82 -13.02 2.17
CA ASN A 39 15.59 -13.45 1.00
C ASN A 39 16.68 -12.45 0.58
N LEU A 40 16.77 -11.31 1.25
CA LEU A 40 17.81 -10.32 1.00
C LEU A 40 18.92 -10.50 2.04
N ASP A 41 20.16 -10.55 1.58
CA ASP A 41 21.34 -10.56 2.44
C ASP A 41 21.63 -9.14 2.94
N ASP A 42 20.65 -8.57 3.65
CA ASP A 42 20.69 -7.19 4.14
C ASP A 42 19.71 -6.92 5.29
N ASP A 43 20.01 -5.88 6.05
CA ASP A 43 19.19 -5.43 7.17
C ASP A 43 18.33 -4.23 6.77
N PHE A 44 17.04 -4.28 7.11
CA PHE A 44 16.08 -3.22 6.82
C PHE A 44 15.33 -2.79 8.08
N ASP A 45 15.26 -1.48 8.31
CA ASP A 45 14.45 -0.86 9.35
C ASP A 45 13.14 -0.33 8.76
N ARG A 46 12.02 -0.68 9.38
CA ARG A 46 10.70 -0.24 8.90
C ARG A 46 10.42 1.18 9.40
N LYS A 47 10.29 2.13 8.47
CA LYS A 47 9.85 3.50 8.78
C LYS A 47 8.35 3.62 8.86
N MET A 48 7.65 3.13 7.83
CA MET A 48 6.20 3.21 7.80
C MET A 48 5.60 2.11 6.95
N GLU A 49 4.45 1.63 7.40
CA GLU A 49 3.58 0.70 6.69
C GLU A 49 2.15 1.18 6.88
N PHE A 50 1.40 1.34 5.81
CA PHE A 50 0.00 1.67 5.89
C PHE A 50 -0.77 1.11 4.70
N SER A 51 -2.07 1.00 4.87
CA SER A 51 -2.98 0.54 3.84
C SER A 51 -4.06 1.59 3.60
N VAL A 52 -4.41 1.76 2.33
CA VAL A 52 -5.55 2.55 1.90
C VAL A 52 -6.54 1.59 1.28
N GLY A 53 -7.69 1.43 1.94
CA GLY A 53 -8.78 0.58 1.48
C GLY A 53 -9.96 1.39 0.95
N PRO A 54 -11.14 0.74 0.76
CA PRO A 54 -12.30 1.33 0.10
C PRO A 54 -12.77 2.65 0.74
N VAL A 55 -12.71 2.78 2.06
CA VAL A 55 -13.09 4.01 2.77
C VAL A 55 -12.14 5.16 2.44
N GLY A 56 -10.83 4.88 2.36
CA GLY A 56 -9.82 5.89 1.99
C GLY A 56 -9.99 6.36 0.55
N PHE A 57 -10.23 5.42 -0.38
CA PHE A 57 -10.52 5.76 -1.78
C PHE A 57 -11.84 6.50 -1.95
N PHE A 58 -12.87 6.14 -1.17
CA PHE A 58 -14.13 6.89 -1.15
C PHE A 58 -13.89 8.36 -0.77
N LEU A 59 -13.13 8.62 0.30
CA LEU A 59 -12.80 10.00 0.69
C LEU A 59 -11.97 10.71 -0.39
N ALA A 60 -10.96 10.03 -0.95
CA ALA A 60 -10.14 10.58 -2.03
C ALA A 60 -10.98 10.98 -3.26
N SER A 61 -11.92 10.11 -3.70
CA SER A 61 -12.83 10.42 -4.81
C SER A 61 -13.70 11.65 -4.54
N GLN A 62 -14.14 11.89 -3.30
CA GLN A 62 -14.90 13.12 -3.02
C GLN A 62 -14.05 14.37 -3.26
N PHE A 63 -12.78 14.36 -2.83
CA PHE A 63 -11.88 15.50 -3.09
C PHE A 63 -11.59 15.69 -4.57
N VAL A 64 -11.42 14.61 -5.34
CA VAL A 64 -11.21 14.69 -6.79
C VAL A 64 -12.45 15.26 -7.50
N LYS A 65 -13.66 14.85 -7.12
CA LYS A 65 -14.91 15.43 -7.62
C LYS A 65 -15.01 16.94 -7.38
N PHE A 66 -14.49 17.43 -6.25
CA PHE A 66 -14.45 18.86 -5.97
C PHE A 66 -13.42 19.63 -6.80
N ALA A 67 -12.38 18.95 -7.31
CA ALA A 67 -11.30 19.55 -8.07
C ALA A 67 -11.61 19.71 -9.57
N ASP A 68 -12.83 19.36 -10.01
CA ASP A 68 -13.34 19.49 -11.39
C ASP A 68 -12.33 19.03 -12.45
N THR A 69 -11.78 17.82 -12.25
CA THR A 69 -10.80 17.23 -13.16
C THR A 69 -11.49 16.61 -14.39
N GLU A 70 -10.97 16.87 -15.59
CA GLU A 70 -11.52 16.31 -16.85
C GLU A 70 -11.40 14.78 -16.95
N GLU A 71 -10.49 14.16 -16.18
CA GLU A 71 -10.29 12.72 -16.18
C GLU A 71 -11.23 11.97 -15.22
N ASN A 72 -11.70 10.80 -15.64
CA ASN A 72 -12.55 9.89 -14.84
C ASN A 72 -11.76 9.15 -13.73
N ILE A 73 -11.05 9.90 -12.89
CA ILE A 73 -10.25 9.37 -11.79
C ILE A 73 -11.11 8.55 -10.82
N ASP A 74 -12.38 8.92 -10.61
CA ASP A 74 -13.31 8.17 -9.78
C ASP A 74 -13.53 6.73 -10.26
N GLN A 75 -13.61 6.53 -11.57
CA GLN A 75 -13.77 5.20 -12.16
C GLN A 75 -12.50 4.36 -12.02
N ILE A 76 -11.33 5.00 -12.02
CA ILE A 76 -10.06 4.33 -11.81
C ILE A 76 -9.93 3.91 -10.33
N LEU A 77 -10.21 4.84 -9.42
CA LEU A 77 -10.14 4.59 -7.97
C LEU A 77 -11.12 3.50 -7.52
N SER A 78 -12.29 3.38 -8.15
CA SER A 78 -13.28 2.35 -7.79
C SER A 78 -12.83 0.92 -8.14
N LYS A 79 -11.91 0.76 -9.09
CA LYS A 79 -11.32 -0.55 -9.45
C LYS A 79 -10.21 -0.99 -8.49
N VAL A 80 -9.67 -0.06 -7.70
CA VAL A 80 -8.60 -0.34 -6.74
C VAL A 80 -9.20 -0.76 -5.40
N LYS A 81 -9.11 -2.07 -5.09
CA LYS A 81 -9.65 -2.62 -3.83
C LYS A 81 -8.86 -2.14 -2.60
N ASN A 82 -7.53 -2.27 -2.65
CA ASN A 82 -6.62 -1.87 -1.58
C ASN A 82 -5.24 -1.49 -2.16
N VAL A 83 -4.59 -0.49 -1.56
CA VAL A 83 -3.18 -0.17 -1.77
C VAL A 83 -2.44 -0.35 -0.46
N HIS A 84 -1.30 -1.02 -0.53
CA HIS A 84 -0.41 -1.20 0.61
C HIS A 84 0.93 -0.55 0.31
N ILE A 85 1.40 0.29 1.23
CA ILE A 85 2.65 1.03 1.09
C ILE A 85 3.54 0.65 2.26
N GLY A 86 4.78 0.28 1.95
CA GLY A 86 5.83 0.04 2.92
C GLY A 86 7.08 0.82 2.53
N ILE A 87 7.64 1.55 3.49
CA ILE A 87 8.91 2.29 3.34
C ILE A 87 9.88 1.75 4.38
N TYR A 88 11.06 1.38 3.90
CA TYR A 88 12.10 0.74 4.69
C TYR A 88 13.43 1.45 4.45
N ASP A 89 14.13 1.75 5.52
CA ASP A 89 15.52 2.19 5.48
C ASP A 89 16.41 0.96 5.41
N ARG A 90 17.32 0.94 4.45
CA ARG A 90 18.36 -0.07 4.37
C ARG A 90 19.48 0.31 5.34
N LEU A 91 19.82 -0.59 6.25
CA LEU A 91 20.81 -0.33 7.31
C LEU A 91 22.25 -0.52 6.83
N SER A 92 22.48 -1.30 5.78
CA SER A 92 23.81 -1.41 5.17
C SER A 92 24.22 -0.10 4.47
N SER A 93 25.02 0.68 5.17
CA SER A 93 25.38 2.07 4.81
C SER A 93 26.30 2.21 3.58
N PHE A 94 26.74 1.11 2.96
CA PHE A 94 27.85 1.13 2.00
C PHE A 94 27.50 0.74 0.56
N SER A 95 26.30 0.21 0.30
CA SER A 95 25.94 -0.20 -1.07
C SER A 95 24.73 0.57 -1.58
N LYS A 96 24.91 1.25 -2.72
CA LYS A 96 23.80 1.89 -3.44
C LYS A 96 22.78 0.82 -3.85
N PRO A 97 21.50 1.17 -4.01
CA PRO A 97 20.53 0.27 -4.60
C PRO A 97 21.04 -0.21 -5.96
N SER A 98 20.98 -1.52 -6.17
CA SER A 98 21.49 -2.14 -7.38
C SER A 98 20.37 -2.78 -8.18
N LEU A 99 20.61 -2.94 -9.49
CA LEU A 99 19.71 -3.73 -10.34
C LEU A 99 19.57 -5.17 -9.83
N SER A 100 20.60 -5.72 -9.18
CA SER A 100 20.53 -7.05 -8.57
C SER A 100 19.55 -7.10 -7.39
N LEU A 101 19.60 -6.12 -6.49
CA LEU A 101 18.65 -5.98 -5.38
C LEU A 101 17.22 -5.86 -5.91
N LEU A 102 17.00 -5.00 -6.91
CA LEU A 102 15.69 -4.84 -7.55
C LEU A 102 15.19 -6.15 -8.20
N ARG A 103 16.08 -6.93 -8.83
CA ARG A 103 15.74 -8.25 -9.39
C ARG A 103 15.39 -9.24 -8.29
N SER A 104 16.13 -9.28 -7.19
CA SER A 104 15.83 -10.15 -6.05
C SER A 104 14.47 -9.84 -5.44
N ILE A 105 14.18 -8.56 -5.17
CA ILE A 105 12.86 -8.09 -4.69
C ILE A 105 11.76 -8.51 -5.67
N THR A 106 11.95 -8.24 -6.97
CA THR A 106 10.97 -8.57 -8.00
C THR A 106 10.73 -10.09 -8.08
N ASN A 107 11.77 -10.91 -8.00
CA ASN A 107 11.65 -12.36 -8.06
C ASN A 107 10.94 -12.94 -6.82
N SER A 108 11.09 -12.33 -5.65
CA SER A 108 10.36 -12.71 -4.44
C SER A 108 8.86 -12.39 -4.56
N ILE A 109 8.52 -11.25 -5.17
CA ILE A 109 7.12 -10.80 -5.35
C ILE A 109 6.40 -11.54 -6.49
N VAL A 110 7.07 -11.76 -7.63
CA VAL A 110 6.47 -12.42 -8.81
C VAL A 110 6.08 -13.87 -8.52
N LYS A 111 6.75 -14.55 -7.58
CA LYS A 111 6.39 -15.91 -7.14
C LYS A 111 4.98 -16.01 -6.52
N GLU A 112 4.39 -14.89 -6.14
CA GLU A 112 3.07 -14.81 -5.50
C GLU A 112 1.98 -14.28 -6.48
N ASP A 113 2.19 -14.42 -7.79
CA ASP A 113 1.30 -13.95 -8.88
C ASP A 113 1.14 -12.42 -8.95
N TRP A 114 2.21 -11.69 -8.61
CA TRP A 114 2.26 -10.24 -8.75
C TRP A 114 3.03 -9.80 -9.99
N LYS A 115 2.44 -8.91 -10.76
CA LYS A 115 3.05 -8.26 -11.92
C LYS A 115 3.63 -6.91 -11.54
N SER A 116 4.84 -6.64 -12.00
CA SER A 116 5.48 -5.34 -11.82
C SER A 116 4.96 -4.32 -12.83
N LEU A 117 4.54 -3.14 -12.34
CA LEU A 117 4.12 -1.99 -13.17
C LEU A 117 5.25 -0.98 -13.31
N VAL A 118 5.88 -0.62 -12.20
CA VAL A 118 6.96 0.38 -12.15
C VAL A 118 8.12 -0.18 -11.36
N LYS A 119 9.33 0.01 -11.87
CA LYS A 119 10.58 -0.22 -11.16
C LYS A 119 11.51 0.93 -11.45
N SER A 120 11.96 1.61 -10.41
CA SER A 120 12.89 2.72 -10.54
C SER A 120 14.02 2.60 -9.52
N ILE A 121 15.21 3.01 -9.93
CA ILE A 121 16.35 3.26 -9.06
C ILE A 121 16.80 4.67 -9.37
N ASP A 122 16.76 5.55 -8.37
CA ASP A 122 17.24 6.92 -8.48
C ASP A 122 18.10 7.27 -7.26
N GLY A 123 19.38 7.56 -7.49
CA GLY A 123 20.34 7.80 -6.42
C GLY A 123 20.41 6.66 -5.39
N ASN A 124 19.86 6.90 -4.21
CA ASN A 124 19.81 5.96 -3.08
C ASN A 124 18.40 5.38 -2.84
N GLU A 125 17.45 5.63 -3.74
CA GLU A 125 16.08 5.16 -3.64
C GLU A 125 15.81 4.03 -4.63
N LEU A 126 15.04 3.04 -4.18
CA LEU A 126 14.51 1.96 -5.00
C LEU A 126 13.01 1.91 -4.81
N VAL A 127 12.28 2.05 -5.90
CA VAL A 127 10.81 2.03 -5.92
C VAL A 127 10.33 0.88 -6.78
N GLY A 128 9.44 0.05 -6.23
CA GLY A 128 8.76 -1.01 -6.95
C GLY A 128 7.25 -0.92 -6.73
N VAL A 129 6.49 -0.86 -7.84
CA VAL A 129 5.02 -0.92 -7.84
C VAL A 129 4.60 -2.23 -8.48
N TYR A 130 3.77 -2.97 -7.75
CA TYR A 130 3.30 -4.29 -8.14
C TYR A 130 1.79 -4.38 -8.02
N VAL A 131 1.16 -5.11 -8.93
CA VAL A 131 -0.26 -5.41 -8.94
C VAL A 131 -0.45 -6.91 -8.94
N LYS A 132 -1.39 -7.41 -8.12
CA LYS A 132 -1.73 -8.84 -8.14
C LYS A 132 -2.54 -9.13 -9.39
N ASP A 133 -2.11 -10.12 -10.17
CA ASP A 133 -2.88 -10.58 -11.31
C ASP A 133 -4.13 -11.28 -10.75
N GLN A 134 -5.30 -10.64 -10.86
CA GLN A 134 -6.57 -11.32 -10.60
C GLN A 134 -7.00 -11.86 -11.96
N ASN A 135 -7.34 -13.16 -12.02
CA ASN A 135 -7.84 -13.83 -13.23
C ASN A 135 -8.57 -12.85 -14.15
N LEU A 136 -8.06 -12.71 -15.38
CA LEU A 136 -8.46 -11.78 -16.44
C LEU A 136 -9.94 -11.83 -16.85
N GLU A 137 -10.77 -12.63 -16.21
CA GLU A 137 -12.21 -12.73 -16.48
C GLU A 137 -13.00 -11.46 -16.07
N ASP A 138 -12.42 -10.58 -15.24
CA ASP A 138 -13.02 -9.29 -14.84
C ASP A 138 -12.48 -8.07 -15.62
N ILE A 139 -11.63 -8.27 -16.65
CA ILE A 139 -11.13 -7.20 -17.54
C ILE A 139 -11.67 -7.37 -18.97
N GLU A 140 -12.79 -8.07 -19.15
CA GLU A 140 -13.57 -7.97 -20.38
C GLU A 140 -14.59 -6.84 -20.28
N GLU A 141 -14.62 -6.02 -21.33
CA GLU A 141 -15.48 -4.86 -21.62
C GLU A 141 -15.15 -3.54 -20.90
N ILE A 142 -14.16 -2.83 -21.47
CA ILE A 142 -14.25 -1.37 -21.66
C ILE A 142 -14.40 -1.12 -23.16
#